data_AF-A0A3B8U9A6-F1
#
_entry.id   AF-A0A3B8U9A6-F1
#
_cell.length_a   1.000
_cell.length_b   1.000
_cell.length_c   1.000
_cell.angle_alpha   90.00
_cell.angle_beta   90.00
_cell.angle_gamma   90.00
#
_symmetry.space_group_name_H-M   'P 1'
#
loop_
_entity.id
_entity.type
_entity.pdbx_description
1 polymer ?
#
loop_
_entity_poly.entity_id
_entity_poly.type
_entity_poly.pdbx_seq_one_letter_code
_entity_poly.pdbx_strand_id
1 'polypeptide(L)'
;MSAAQKEEAIETKTKFSIEDAINRAIKKIGARKENELCKYLPMKTGGYMHHFTFKKMKVKQPQELAAIIERFVINSDKPSSVAPKQRAARGSRKRRDHMNFTRNQLERMLNIARLAGDKEIITILSPKKSLATYKRELIQSIRQQRVELELWNGYVEAIQAQQNMLAASDMLQN
;
A
#
# COMPACT_ATOMS: atom_id res chain seq x y z
N MET A 1 17.17 -44.25 3.53
CA MET A 1 16.64 -43.24 4.47
C MET A 1 16.97 -41.87 3.90
N SER A 2 15.94 -41.07 3.62
CA SER A 2 15.93 -40.08 2.53
C SER A 2 16.47 -38.69 2.92
N ALA A 3 17.07 -37.98 1.96
CA ALA A 3 17.72 -36.67 2.11
C ALA A 3 16.81 -35.55 2.66
N ALA A 4 15.49 -35.69 2.51
CA ALA A 4 14.51 -34.71 2.98
C ALA A 4 14.49 -34.52 4.51
N GLN A 5 14.82 -35.55 5.30
CA GLN A 5 14.84 -35.44 6.76
C GLN A 5 16.09 -34.71 7.30
N LYS A 6 17.14 -34.55 6.49
CA LYS A 6 18.35 -33.80 6.90
C LYS A 6 18.18 -32.28 6.74
N GLU A 7 17.37 -31.81 5.80
CA GLU A 7 17.18 -30.37 5.55
C GLU A 7 16.31 -29.72 6.63
N GLU A 8 15.23 -30.37 7.07
CA GLU A 8 14.34 -29.82 8.12
C GLU A 8 15.03 -29.68 9.49
N ALA A 9 15.99 -30.55 9.82
CA ALA A 9 16.73 -30.52 11.08
C ALA A 9 17.80 -29.40 11.13
N ILE A 10 18.30 -28.95 9.98
CA ILE A 10 19.26 -27.84 9.88
C ILE A 10 18.52 -26.50 9.96
N GLU A 11 17.33 -26.43 9.37
CA GLU A 11 16.48 -25.23 9.41
C GLU A 11 15.94 -24.92 10.82
N THR A 12 15.67 -25.95 11.63
CA THR A 12 15.23 -25.78 13.03
C THR A 12 16.36 -25.34 13.97
N LYS A 13 17.57 -25.89 13.83
CA LYS A 13 18.73 -25.47 14.64
C LYS A 13 19.17 -24.03 14.36
N THR A 14 19.08 -23.59 13.11
CA THR A 14 19.45 -22.22 12.71
C THR A 14 18.41 -21.19 13.16
N LYS A 15 17.12 -21.52 13.14
CA LYS A 15 16.05 -20.65 13.69
C LYS A 15 16.25 -20.35 15.18
N PHE A 16 16.59 -21.36 15.98
CA PHE A 16 16.81 -21.18 17.42
C PHE A 16 17.97 -20.23 17.75
N SER A 17 19.08 -20.35 17.01
CA SER A 17 20.26 -19.48 17.20
C SER A 17 19.97 -18.00 16.95
N ILE A 18 19.04 -17.70 16.04
CA ILE A 18 18.71 -16.31 15.64
C ILE A 18 17.78 -15.65 16.64
N GLU A 19 16.79 -16.38 17.15
CA GLU A 19 15.92 -15.85 18.18
C GLU A 19 16.72 -15.56 19.46
N ASP A 20 17.69 -16.41 19.79
CA ASP A 20 18.64 -16.14 20.88
C ASP A 20 19.54 -14.93 20.61
N ALA A 21 20.00 -14.73 19.38
CA ALA A 21 20.78 -13.56 18.99
C ALA A 21 19.94 -12.27 19.08
N ILE A 22 18.68 -12.30 18.62
CA ILE A 22 17.72 -11.20 18.72
C ILE A 22 17.44 -10.88 20.19
N ASN A 23 17.19 -11.89 21.03
CA ASN A 23 16.93 -11.71 22.45
C ASN A 23 18.13 -11.12 23.19
N ARG A 24 19.34 -11.56 22.88
CA ARG A 24 20.58 -10.98 23.43
C ARG A 24 20.77 -9.52 23.00
N ALA A 25 20.50 -9.22 21.74
CA ALA A 25 20.57 -7.87 21.20
C ALA A 25 19.54 -6.92 21.85
N ILE A 26 18.30 -7.39 22.05
CA ILE A 26 17.24 -6.63 22.72
C ILE A 26 17.61 -6.35 24.17
N LYS A 27 18.12 -7.34 24.91
CA LYS A 27 18.59 -7.18 26.29
C LYS A 27 19.71 -6.14 26.40
N LYS A 28 20.66 -6.15 25.45
CA LYS A 28 21.80 -5.22 25.45
C LYS A 28 21.38 -3.78 25.15
N ILE A 29 20.41 -3.59 24.25
CA ILE A 29 19.88 -2.26 23.89
C ILE A 29 18.85 -1.75 24.92
N GLY A 30 18.28 -2.63 25.76
CA GLY A 30 17.18 -2.30 26.66
C GLY A 30 15.86 -2.05 25.95
N ALA A 31 15.70 -2.57 24.73
CA ALA A 31 14.49 -2.41 23.92
C ALA A 31 13.35 -3.30 24.43
N ARG A 32 12.10 -2.90 24.20
CA ARG A 32 10.92 -3.75 24.52
C ARG A 32 10.32 -4.45 23.30
N LYS A 33 10.64 -3.97 22.10
CA LYS A 33 10.08 -4.45 20.84
C LYS A 33 11.19 -4.68 19.82
N GLU A 34 11.04 -5.72 18.99
CA GLU A 34 11.93 -6.00 17.84
C GLU A 34 12.04 -4.80 16.88
N ASN A 35 11.00 -3.97 16.81
CA ASN A 35 10.99 -2.75 16.00
C ASN A 35 12.04 -1.71 16.43
N GLU A 36 12.50 -1.75 17.68
CA GLU A 36 13.53 -0.82 18.17
C GLU A 36 14.93 -1.32 17.83
N LEU A 37 15.14 -2.64 17.81
CA LEU A 37 16.38 -3.26 17.33
C LEU A 37 16.69 -2.81 15.90
N CYS A 38 15.66 -2.68 15.06
CA CYS A 38 15.76 -2.21 13.69
C CYS A 38 16.46 -0.84 13.53
N LYS A 39 16.43 0.05 14.55
CA LYS A 39 17.11 1.36 14.53
C LYS A 39 18.64 1.25 14.60
N TYR A 40 19.14 0.13 15.13
CA TYR A 40 20.56 -0.11 15.37
C TYR A 40 21.21 -0.96 14.28
N LEU A 41 20.41 -1.45 13.32
CA LEU A 41 20.89 -2.30 12.23
C LEU A 41 21.05 -1.46 10.96
N PRO A 42 22.28 -1.16 10.52
CA PRO A 42 22.51 -0.41 9.28
C PRO A 42 22.25 -1.27 8.05
N MET A 43 21.72 -0.66 6.99
CA MET A 43 21.56 -1.28 5.67
C MET A 43 22.58 -0.73 4.66
N LYS A 44 23.00 -1.56 3.70
CA LYS A 44 23.92 -1.18 2.60
C LYS A 44 23.41 0.03 1.79
N THR A 45 22.10 0.22 1.70
CA THR A 45 21.44 1.32 0.96
C THR A 45 21.33 2.64 1.75
N GLY A 46 21.87 2.68 2.98
CA GLY A 46 21.82 3.81 3.90
C GLY A 46 20.53 3.81 4.76
N GLY A 47 20.67 4.31 5.99
CA GLY A 47 19.60 4.33 6.99
C GLY A 47 19.49 3.04 7.82
N TYR A 48 18.59 3.06 8.80
CA TYR A 48 18.28 1.92 9.64
C TYR A 48 17.38 0.91 8.91
N MET A 49 17.47 -0.35 9.30
CA MET A 49 16.66 -1.40 8.69
C MET A 49 15.18 -1.20 8.98
N HIS A 50 14.33 -1.28 7.97
CA HIS A 50 12.88 -1.22 8.18
C HIS A 50 12.37 -2.53 8.77
N HIS A 51 11.37 -2.47 9.67
CA HIS A 51 10.80 -3.67 10.31
C HIS A 51 10.25 -4.70 9.30
N PHE A 52 9.73 -4.26 8.14
CA PHE A 52 9.34 -5.18 7.06
C PHE A 52 10.54 -5.94 6.49
N THR A 53 11.68 -5.27 6.32
CA THR A 53 12.92 -5.90 5.86
C THR A 53 13.43 -6.88 6.92
N PHE A 54 13.38 -6.51 8.20
CA PHE A 54 13.75 -7.41 9.31
C PHE A 54 12.89 -8.68 9.30
N LYS A 55 11.57 -8.56 9.19
CA LYS A 55 10.64 -9.70 9.08
C LYS A 55 10.94 -10.57 7.86
N LYS A 56 11.27 -9.96 6.73
CA LYS A 56 11.64 -10.66 5.49
C LYS A 56 12.99 -11.37 5.61
N MET A 57 13.98 -10.76 6.25
CA MET A 57 15.31 -11.33 6.49
C MET A 57 15.26 -12.53 7.45
N LYS A 58 14.41 -12.47 8.49
CA LYS A 58 14.16 -13.60 9.39
C LYS A 58 13.73 -14.86 8.65
N VAL A 59 12.96 -14.70 7.56
CA VAL A 59 12.45 -15.83 6.75
C VAL A 59 13.41 -16.22 5.63
N LYS A 60 13.95 -15.26 4.88
CA LYS A 60 14.72 -15.54 3.65
C LYS A 60 16.21 -15.77 3.89
N GLN A 61 16.81 -14.99 4.78
CA GLN A 61 18.27 -14.97 5.01
C GLN A 61 18.59 -14.87 6.50
N PRO A 62 18.26 -15.94 7.25
CA PRO A 62 18.42 -16.00 8.71
C PRO A 62 19.87 -15.79 9.18
N GLN A 63 20.84 -16.37 8.47
CA GLN A 63 22.26 -16.32 8.83
C GLN A 63 22.87 -14.92 8.65
N GLU A 64 22.53 -14.21 7.58
CA GLU A 64 23.03 -12.85 7.33
C GLU A 64 22.49 -11.88 8.40
N LEU A 65 21.25 -12.08 8.84
CA LEU A 65 20.67 -11.28 9.93
C LEU A 65 21.42 -11.49 11.25
N ALA A 66 21.77 -12.72 11.61
CA ALA A 66 22.55 -13.02 12.81
C ALA A 66 23.92 -12.33 12.78
N ALA A 67 24.65 -12.42 11.67
CA ALA A 67 25.96 -11.80 11.50
C ALA A 67 25.90 -10.27 11.64
N ILE A 68 24.85 -9.63 11.10
CA ILE A 68 24.64 -8.17 11.24
C ILE A 68 24.35 -7.81 12.70
N ILE A 69 23.49 -8.57 13.39
CA ILE A 69 23.16 -8.34 14.80
C ILE A 69 24.40 -8.51 15.69
N GLU A 70 25.20 -9.56 15.45
CA GLU A 70 26.43 -9.81 16.19
C GLU A 70 27.42 -8.66 16.03
N ARG A 71 27.65 -8.24 14.78
CA ARG A 71 28.62 -7.18 14.46
C ARG A 71 28.22 -5.81 15.01
N PHE A 72 26.96 -5.41 14.84
CA PHE A 72 26.53 -4.04 15.14
C PHE A 72 25.92 -3.85 16.54
N VAL A 73 25.46 -4.93 17.17
CA VAL A 73 24.82 -4.86 18.50
C VAL A 73 25.62 -5.64 19.54
N ILE A 74 25.90 -6.92 19.32
CA ILE A 74 26.48 -7.79 20.38
C ILE A 74 27.96 -7.46 20.61
N ASN A 75 28.73 -7.20 19.56
CA ASN A 75 30.17 -6.90 19.65
C ASN A 75 30.48 -5.40 19.78
N SER A 76 29.47 -4.53 19.69
CA SER A 76 29.65 -3.08 19.83
C SER A 76 29.47 -2.64 21.29
N ASP A 77 30.44 -1.96 21.89
CA ASP A 77 30.35 -1.45 23.28
C ASP A 77 29.24 -0.41 23.48
N LYS A 78 28.94 0.38 22.45
CA LYS A 78 27.82 1.32 22.41
C LYS A 78 27.11 1.19 21.06
N PRO A 79 25.99 0.43 20.95
CA PRO A 79 25.27 0.31 19.69
C PRO A 79 24.76 1.69 19.26
N SER A 80 25.27 2.21 18.14
CA SER A 80 24.91 3.52 17.63
C SER A 80 23.58 3.46 16.88
N SER A 81 22.62 4.30 17.27
CA SER A 81 21.37 4.47 16.53
C SER A 81 21.69 5.00 15.12
N VAL A 82 21.27 4.28 14.10
CA VAL A 82 21.53 4.65 12.70
C VAL A 82 20.54 5.74 12.31
N ALA A 83 21.07 6.92 11.96
CA ALA A 83 20.24 8.03 11.51
C ALA A 83 19.42 7.60 10.27
N PRO A 84 18.13 8.01 10.19
CA PRO A 84 17.32 7.76 9.01
C PRO A 84 18.01 8.32 7.76
N LYS A 85 17.96 7.58 6.65
CA LYS A 85 18.44 8.09 5.37
C LYS A 85 17.69 9.38 5.04
N GLN A 86 18.43 10.48 4.87
CA GLN A 86 17.82 11.72 4.41
C GLN A 86 17.17 11.45 3.05
N ARG A 87 15.88 11.75 2.95
CA ARG A 87 15.18 11.68 1.67
C ARG A 87 15.86 12.71 0.77
N ALA A 88 16.16 12.33 -0.47
CA ALA A 88 16.52 13.31 -1.48
C ALA A 88 15.48 14.44 -1.42
N ALA A 89 15.93 15.70 -1.48
CA ALA A 89 15.03 16.82 -1.56
C ALA A 89 14.00 16.47 -2.63
N ARG A 90 12.73 16.33 -2.22
CA ARG A 90 11.64 16.02 -3.12
C ARG A 90 11.59 17.24 -4.03
N GLY A 91 12.27 17.14 -5.17
CA GLY A 91 12.49 18.26 -6.06
C GLY A 91 11.16 18.94 -6.30
N SER A 92 11.20 20.25 -6.52
CA SER A 92 10.04 21.05 -6.90
C SER A 92 9.56 20.68 -8.31
N ARG A 93 9.32 19.40 -8.58
CA ARG A 93 8.33 18.94 -9.56
C ARG A 93 6.95 18.96 -8.89
N LYS A 94 6.60 20.09 -8.28
CA LYS A 94 5.19 20.47 -8.30
C LYS A 94 4.98 20.86 -9.76
N ARG A 95 4.17 20.08 -10.49
CA ARG A 95 3.67 20.47 -11.81
C ARG A 95 2.98 21.82 -11.62
N ARG A 96 3.71 22.92 -11.85
CA ARG A 96 3.24 24.28 -11.60
C ARG A 96 2.01 24.60 -12.46
N ASP A 97 1.87 23.86 -13.55
CA ASP A 97 0.78 23.97 -14.52
C ASP A 97 -0.39 23.01 -14.25
N HIS A 98 -0.33 22.18 -13.20
CA HIS A 98 -1.48 21.35 -12.84
C HIS A 98 -2.50 22.16 -12.06
N MET A 99 -3.54 22.63 -12.74
CA MET A 99 -4.69 23.23 -12.10
C MET A 99 -5.42 22.18 -11.26
N ASN A 100 -5.45 22.38 -9.94
CA ASN A 100 -6.26 21.57 -9.05
C ASN A 100 -7.67 22.18 -9.01
N PHE A 101 -8.65 21.48 -9.57
CA PHE A 101 -10.05 21.88 -9.44
C PHE A 101 -10.63 21.38 -8.12
N THR A 102 -11.34 22.26 -7.43
CA THR A 102 -12.21 21.87 -6.31
C THR A 102 -13.42 21.11 -6.83
N ARG A 103 -14.06 20.32 -5.96
CA ARG A 103 -15.28 19.56 -6.31
C ARG A 103 -16.37 20.45 -6.92
N ASN A 104 -16.62 21.62 -6.32
CA ASN A 104 -17.63 22.57 -6.80
C ASN A 104 -17.27 23.19 -8.17
N GLN A 105 -15.97 23.26 -8.52
CA GLN A 105 -15.54 23.72 -9.84
C GLN A 105 -15.73 22.62 -10.89
N LEU A 106 -15.46 21.35 -10.54
CA LEU A 106 -15.75 20.21 -11.41
C LEU A 106 -17.25 20.06 -11.68
N GLU A 107 -18.09 20.24 -10.66
CA GLU A 107 -19.56 20.20 -10.80
C GLU A 107 -20.08 21.33 -11.70
N ARG A 108 -19.55 22.56 -11.54
CA ARG A 108 -19.86 23.68 -12.44
C ARG A 108 -19.41 23.42 -13.87
N MET A 109 -18.21 22.87 -14.05
CA MET A 109 -17.65 22.55 -15.36
C MET A 109 -18.45 21.44 -16.06
N LEU A 110 -18.89 20.42 -15.31
CA LEU A 110 -19.79 19.38 -15.80
C LEU A 110 -21.14 19.96 -16.25
N ASN A 111 -21.71 20.91 -15.49
CA ASN A 111 -22.95 21.57 -15.88
C ASN A 111 -22.79 22.39 -17.17
N ILE A 112 -21.69 23.13 -17.31
CA ILE A 112 -21.37 23.88 -18.55
C ILE A 112 -21.24 22.91 -19.73
N ALA A 113 -20.54 21.79 -19.54
CA ALA A 113 -20.37 20.78 -20.58
C ALA A 113 -21.71 20.19 -21.04
N ARG A 114 -22.65 19.95 -20.10
CA ARG A 114 -24.02 19.50 -20.42
C ARG A 114 -24.79 20.54 -21.24
N LEU A 115 -24.72 21.81 -20.87
CA LEU A 115 -25.37 22.90 -21.60
C LEU A 115 -24.76 23.11 -22.99
N ALA A 116 -23.46 22.92 -23.13
CA ALA A 116 -22.74 23.01 -24.40
C ALA A 116 -22.90 21.76 -25.29
N GLY A 117 -23.48 20.67 -24.76
CA GLY A 117 -23.58 19.39 -25.47
C GLY A 117 -22.25 18.67 -25.69
N ASP A 118 -21.21 19.02 -24.92
CA ASP A 118 -19.86 18.45 -25.05
C ASP A 118 -19.79 17.05 -24.41
N LYS A 119 -20.07 16.03 -25.21
CA LYS A 119 -20.13 14.63 -24.79
C LYS A 119 -18.81 14.10 -24.25
N GLU A 120 -17.67 14.60 -24.74
CA GLU A 120 -16.35 14.15 -24.30
C GLU A 120 -16.06 14.65 -22.89
N ILE A 121 -16.26 15.95 -22.65
CA ILE A 121 -16.04 16.55 -21.33
C ILE A 121 -17.04 15.99 -20.30
N ILE A 122 -18.29 15.76 -20.69
CA ILE A 122 -19.27 15.08 -19.84
C ILE A 122 -18.76 13.70 -19.44
N THR A 123 -18.27 12.90 -20.38
CA THR A 123 -17.77 11.54 -20.09
C THR A 123 -16.55 11.55 -19.15
N ILE A 124 -15.69 12.56 -19.29
CA ILE A 124 -14.47 12.71 -18.47
C ILE A 124 -14.81 13.17 -17.05
N LEU A 125 -15.71 14.14 -16.92
CA LEU A 125 -16.05 14.79 -15.64
C LEU A 125 -17.20 14.13 -14.90
N SER A 126 -17.99 13.30 -15.58
CA SER A 126 -19.09 12.57 -14.96
C SER A 126 -18.57 11.73 -13.79
N PRO A 127 -19.25 11.77 -12.63
CA PRO A 127 -18.84 10.98 -11.48
C PRO A 127 -18.84 9.49 -11.83
N LYS A 128 -17.66 8.88 -11.97
CA LYS A 128 -17.53 7.43 -12.13
C LYS A 128 -17.70 6.76 -10.77
N LYS A 129 -18.92 6.79 -10.24
CA LYS A 129 -19.28 6.01 -9.06
C LYS A 129 -19.50 4.56 -9.46
N SER A 130 -19.09 3.62 -8.61
CA SER A 130 -19.39 2.21 -8.83
C SER A 130 -20.90 1.96 -8.71
N LEU A 131 -21.42 0.93 -9.39
CA LEU A 131 -22.82 0.52 -9.28
C LEU A 131 -23.25 0.30 -7.82
N ALA A 132 -22.37 -0.28 -7.00
CA ALA A 132 -22.60 -0.48 -5.57
C ALA A 132 -22.77 0.85 -4.79
N THR A 133 -22.16 1.92 -5.26
CA THR A 133 -22.31 3.26 -4.66
C THR A 133 -23.62 3.90 -5.09
N TYR A 134 -23.97 3.84 -6.37
CA TYR A 134 -25.29 4.30 -6.86
C TYR A 134 -26.46 3.59 -6.15
N LYS A 135 -26.40 2.27 -5.97
CA LYS A 135 -27.42 1.50 -5.24
C LYS A 135 -27.61 2.00 -3.80
N ARG A 136 -26.50 2.23 -3.08
CA ARG A 136 -26.55 2.68 -1.68
C ARG A 136 -27.12 4.09 -1.55
N GLU A 137 -26.67 5.01 -2.40
CA GLU A 137 -27.16 6.39 -2.40
C GLU A 137 -28.63 6.47 -2.85
N LEU A 138 -29.07 5.67 -3.82
CA LEU A 138 -30.48 5.62 -4.24
C LEU A 138 -31.39 5.15 -3.11
N ILE A 139 -31.01 4.07 -2.42
CA ILE A 139 -31.75 3.58 -1.25
C ILE A 139 -31.81 4.65 -0.16
N GLN A 140 -30.71 5.38 0.06
CA GLN A 140 -30.68 6.47 1.02
C GLN A 140 -31.60 7.64 0.61
N SER A 141 -31.61 8.01 -0.66
CA SER A 141 -32.47 9.07 -1.20
C SER A 141 -33.96 8.72 -1.07
N ILE A 142 -34.32 7.46 -1.39
CA ILE A 142 -35.68 6.93 -1.20
C ILE A 142 -36.08 6.96 0.27
N ARG A 143 -35.20 6.55 1.19
CA ARG A 143 -35.45 6.62 2.64
C ARG A 143 -35.68 8.05 3.14
N GLN A 144 -35.04 9.03 2.50
CA GLN A 144 -35.20 10.45 2.80
C GLN A 144 -36.35 11.11 2.02
N GLN A 145 -37.12 10.33 1.25
CA GLN A 145 -38.18 10.82 0.35
C GLN A 145 -37.73 11.91 -0.62
N ARG A 146 -36.46 11.83 -1.08
CA ARG A 146 -35.91 12.72 -2.09
C ARG A 146 -35.78 11.98 -3.42
N VAL A 147 -36.10 12.64 -4.51
CA VAL A 147 -35.92 12.12 -5.87
C VAL A 147 -34.77 12.87 -6.51
N GLU A 148 -33.63 12.20 -6.66
CA GLU A 148 -32.48 12.75 -7.39
C GLU A 148 -32.40 12.11 -8.77
N LEU A 149 -32.84 12.84 -9.78
CA LEU A 149 -32.88 12.39 -11.18
C LEU A 149 -31.48 12.04 -11.71
N GLU A 150 -30.48 12.82 -11.31
CA GLU A 150 -29.06 12.61 -11.66
C GLU A 150 -28.52 11.28 -11.13
N LEU A 151 -28.94 10.90 -9.92
CA LEU A 151 -28.53 9.66 -9.28
C LEU A 151 -29.15 8.44 -9.95
N TRP A 152 -30.40 8.58 -10.40
CA TRP A 152 -31.08 7.58 -11.21
C TRP A 152 -30.42 7.42 -12.58
N ASN A 153 -30.15 8.51 -13.29
CA ASN A 153 -29.50 8.48 -14.59
C ASN A 153 -28.11 7.83 -14.50
N GLY A 154 -27.31 8.21 -13.50
CA GLY A 154 -26.00 7.59 -13.26
C GLY A 154 -26.08 6.10 -12.91
N TYR A 155 -27.14 5.65 -12.23
CA TYR A 155 -27.39 4.24 -11.97
C TYR A 155 -27.73 3.46 -13.24
N VAL A 156 -28.60 4.00 -14.10
CA VAL A 156 -28.99 3.39 -15.38
C VAL A 156 -27.77 3.27 -16.30
N GLU A 157 -26.98 4.34 -16.42
CA GLU A 157 -25.73 4.33 -17.19
C GLU A 157 -24.72 3.30 -16.65
N ALA A 158 -24.58 3.19 -15.32
CA ALA A 158 -23.69 2.20 -14.71
C ALA A 158 -24.14 0.75 -14.98
N ILE A 159 -25.45 0.49 -15.02
CA ILE A 159 -26.00 -0.82 -15.40
C ILE A 159 -25.72 -1.13 -16.86
N GLN A 160 -25.99 -0.18 -17.76
CA GLN A 160 -25.73 -0.34 -19.19
C GLN A 160 -24.24 -0.58 -19.46
N ALA A 161 -23.36 0.16 -18.79
CA ALA A 161 -21.91 -0.04 -18.89
C ALA A 161 -21.50 -1.44 -18.41
N GLN A 162 -22.09 -1.94 -17.31
CA GLN A 162 -21.82 -3.29 -16.82
C GLN A 162 -22.33 -4.37 -17.76
N GLN A 163 -23.53 -4.21 -18.33
CA GLN A 163 -24.09 -5.14 -19.33
C GLN A 163 -23.25 -5.17 -20.60
N ASN A 164 -22.80 -4.01 -21.09
CA ASN A 164 -21.93 -3.92 -22.25
C ASN A 164 -20.56 -4.57 -22.01
N MET A 165 -20.01 -4.45 -20.79
CA MET A 165 -18.76 -5.16 -20.44
C MET A 165 -18.94 -6.69 -20.38
N LEU A 166 -20.07 -7.16 -19.86
CA LEU A 166 -20.39 -8.60 -19.85
C LEU A 166 -20.56 -9.14 -21.28
N ALA A 167 -21.32 -8.43 -22.11
CA ALA A 167 -21.52 -8.80 -23.52
C ALA A 167 -20.21 -8.78 -24.34
N ALA A 168 -19.32 -7.82 -24.09
CA ALA A 168 -18.00 -7.77 -24.74
C ALA A 168 -17.07 -8.90 -24.27
N SER A 169 -17.20 -9.35 -23.02
CA SER A 169 -16.47 -10.52 -22.50
C SER A 169 -16.91 -11.81 -23.18
N ASP A 170 -18.21 -11.96 -23.44
CA ASP A 170 -18.77 -13.14 -24.12
C ASP A 170 -18.36 -13.20 -25.60
N MET A 171 -18.16 -12.05 -26.27
CA MET A 171 -17.67 -12.01 -27.66
C MET A 171 -16.19 -12.35 -27.83
N LEU A 172 -15.37 -12.22 -26.78
CA LEU A 172 -13.93 -12.54 -26.83
C LEU A 172 -13.62 -14.01 -26.46
N GLN A 173 -14.65 -14.77 -26.08
CA GLN A 173 -14.53 -16.19 -25.72
C GLN A 173 -15.04 -17.15 -26.82
N ASN A 174 -15.62 -16.62 -27.90
CA ASN A 174 -15.95 -17.35 -29.13
C ASN A 174 -14.95 -17.01 -30.24
#